data_AF-W2TRQ3-F1
#
_entry.id   AF-W2TRQ3-F1
#
_cell.length_a   1.000
_cell.length_b   1.000
_cell.length_c   1.000
_cell.angle_alpha   90.00
_cell.angle_beta   90.00
_cell.angle_gamma   90.00
#
_symmetry.space_group_name_H-M   'P 1'
#
loop_
_entity.id
_entity.type
_entity.pdbx_description
1 polymer ?
#
loop_
_entity_poly.entity_id
_entity_poly.type
_entity_poly.pdbx_seq_one_letter_code
_entity_poly.pdbx_strand_id
1 'polypeptide(L)'
;MLQPTLLHLVDALVDCSVGKINLDLNKNLTVDLLEGNESRLANLKPFESSIVIERADNENILPVLDYDGEVSIYDRTEHVTALLHTPGISGNVALRDGQPCGYTLACKNRILLCYADNEEVFR
;
A
#
# COMPACT_ATOMS: atom_id res chain seq x y z
N MET A 1 -4.69 24.70 -4.34
CA MET A 1 -4.33 24.85 -2.92
C MET A 1 -5.44 24.18 -2.11
N LEU A 2 -5.18 23.11 -1.34
CA LEU A 2 -6.23 22.46 -0.52
C LEU A 2 -6.70 23.45 0.56
N GLN A 3 -8.01 23.58 0.76
CA GLN A 3 -8.55 24.45 1.82
C GLN A 3 -8.09 23.95 3.21
N PRO A 4 -7.92 24.86 4.20
CA PRO A 4 -7.48 24.50 5.55
C PRO A 4 -8.29 23.36 6.19
N THR A 5 -9.61 23.34 5.98
CA THR A 5 -10.51 22.30 6.50
C THR A 5 -10.18 20.91 5.96
N LEU A 6 -9.80 20.82 4.69
CA LEU A 6 -9.44 19.55 4.05
C LEU A 6 -8.08 19.05 4.55
N LEU A 7 -7.17 19.96 4.89
CA LEU A 7 -5.91 19.62 5.52
C LEU A 7 -6.15 19.02 6.92
N HIS A 8 -7.01 19.64 7.73
CA HIS A 8 -7.38 19.13 9.04
C HIS A 8 -8.08 17.78 8.98
N LEU A 9 -8.92 17.54 7.97
CA LEU A 9 -9.56 16.25 7.76
C LEU A 9 -8.52 15.17 7.42
N VAL A 10 -7.57 15.47 6.53
CA VAL A 10 -6.48 14.54 6.19
C VAL A 10 -5.62 14.25 7.42
N ASP A 11 -5.26 15.27 8.21
CA ASP A 11 -4.47 15.09 9.44
C ASP A 11 -5.24 14.22 10.45
N ALA A 12 -6.54 14.45 10.65
CA ALA A 12 -7.37 13.62 11.52
C ALA A 12 -7.51 12.16 11.02
N LEU A 13 -7.61 11.94 9.71
CA LEU A 13 -7.66 10.59 9.14
C LEU A 13 -6.31 9.85 9.30
N VAL A 14 -5.19 10.56 9.20
CA VAL A 14 -3.85 10.01 9.46
C VAL A 14 -3.68 9.70 10.95
N ASP A 15 -4.11 10.58 11.85
CA ASP A 15 -4.02 10.37 13.29
C ASP A 15 -4.93 9.22 13.79
N CYS A 16 -6.08 9.02 13.12
CA CYS A 16 -6.97 7.89 13.37
C CYS A 16 -6.50 6.58 12.70
N SER A 17 -5.60 6.67 11.72
CA SER A 17 -4.92 5.49 11.20
C SER A 17 -3.88 5.04 12.22
N VAL A 18 -3.71 3.73 12.37
CA VAL A 18 -2.77 3.18 13.36
C VAL A 18 -1.35 3.43 12.86
N GLY A 19 -0.86 4.63 13.14
CA GLY A 19 0.22 5.27 12.36
C GLY A 19 1.51 4.48 12.32
N LYS A 20 2.23 4.56 11.19
CA LYS A 20 3.65 4.16 10.95
C LYS A 20 4.11 2.78 11.45
N ILE A 21 3.26 1.98 12.09
CA ILE A 21 3.59 0.70 12.67
C ILE A 21 2.97 -0.33 11.74
N ASN A 22 3.85 -1.12 11.14
CA ASN A 22 3.50 -2.27 10.33
C ASN A 22 2.74 -3.26 11.23
N LEU A 23 1.41 -3.25 11.16
CA LEU A 23 0.52 -4.06 12.00
C LEU A 23 0.17 -5.40 11.36
N ASP A 24 1.01 -5.86 10.44
CA ASP A 24 1.00 -7.24 10.00
C ASP A 24 1.91 -8.06 10.91
N LEU A 25 1.34 -8.60 12.00
CA LEU A 25 2.06 -9.50 12.90
C LEU A 25 2.44 -10.83 12.22
N ASN A 26 1.88 -11.14 11.03
CA ASN A 26 2.19 -12.34 10.25
C ASN A 26 3.15 -12.10 9.08
N LYS A 27 3.39 -10.84 8.68
CA LYS A 27 4.40 -10.45 7.68
C LYS A 27 5.34 -9.36 8.21
N ASN A 28 5.85 -9.56 9.42
CA ASN A 28 7.08 -8.89 9.83
C ASN A 28 8.24 -9.40 8.95
N LEU A 29 8.47 -8.74 7.81
CA LEU A 29 9.80 -8.73 7.21
C LEU A 29 10.71 -7.94 8.14
N THR A 30 11.14 -8.58 9.22
CA THR A 30 12.31 -8.14 9.96
C THR A 30 13.48 -8.40 9.02
N VAL A 31 13.99 -7.36 8.37
CA VAL A 31 15.23 -7.46 7.60
C VAL A 31 16.35 -7.60 8.63
N ASP A 32 16.60 -8.84 9.04
CA ASP A 32 17.85 -9.18 9.70
C ASP A 32 18.94 -9.05 8.62
N LEU A 33 19.76 -8.01 8.74
CA LEU A 33 21.01 -7.89 8.00
C LEU A 33 21.95 -9.01 8.46
N LEU A 34 21.75 -10.21 7.92
CA LEU A 34 22.69 -11.32 8.10
C LEU A 34 23.88 -11.07 7.17
N GLU A 35 24.92 -10.46 7.72
CA GLU A 35 26.27 -10.66 7.20
C GLU A 35 26.67 -12.13 7.42
N GLY A 36 26.69 -12.94 6.35
CA GLY A 36 27.29 -14.28 6.45
C GLY A 36 26.82 -15.32 5.42
N ASN A 37 27.61 -15.43 4.34
CA ASN A 37 27.94 -16.62 3.54
C ASN A 37 26.91 -17.76 3.31
N GLU A 38 26.54 -17.88 2.04
CA GLU A 38 26.31 -19.10 1.23
C GLU A 38 24.98 -19.90 1.30
N SER A 39 24.19 -19.71 0.24
CA SER A 39 23.60 -20.71 -0.68
C SER A 39 22.35 -21.54 -0.29
N ARG A 40 21.19 -21.10 -0.81
CA ARG A 40 20.08 -21.97 -1.30
C ARG A 40 19.37 -21.48 -2.56
N LEU A 41 19.83 -20.40 -3.20
CA LEU A 41 19.10 -19.70 -4.28
C LEU A 41 19.31 -20.27 -5.69
N ALA A 42 19.86 -21.48 -5.84
CA ALA A 42 20.25 -22.03 -7.14
C ALA A 42 19.09 -22.36 -8.11
N ASN A 43 17.82 -22.10 -7.74
CA ASN A 43 16.66 -22.39 -8.58
C ASN A 43 15.63 -21.26 -8.69
N LEU A 44 15.96 -20.02 -8.32
CA LEU A 44 15.06 -18.90 -8.64
C LEU A 44 15.28 -18.53 -10.11
N LYS A 45 14.32 -18.93 -10.97
CA LYS A 45 14.14 -18.22 -12.24
C LYS A 45 14.05 -16.73 -11.93
N PRO A 46 14.69 -15.85 -12.71
CA PRO A 46 14.42 -14.42 -12.60
C PRO A 46 12.91 -14.24 -12.82
N PHE A 47 12.22 -13.69 -11.83
CA PHE A 47 10.83 -13.25 -11.99
C PHE A 47 10.85 -12.04 -12.91
N GLU A 48 10.77 -12.26 -14.22
CA GLU A 48 10.46 -11.20 -15.18
C GLU A 48 8.95 -11.05 -15.27
N SER A 49 8.31 -10.63 -14.17
CA SER A 49 6.91 -10.19 -14.20
C SER A 49 6.90 -8.67 -14.16
N SER A 50 6.43 -8.02 -15.23
CA SER A 50 6.34 -6.57 -15.28
C SER A 50 5.24 -6.08 -14.33
N ILE A 51 5.60 -5.21 -13.38
CA ILE A 51 4.63 -4.53 -12.53
C ILE A 51 4.01 -3.38 -13.33
N VAL A 52 2.69 -3.30 -13.34
CA VAL A 52 1.93 -2.19 -13.93
C VAL A 52 1.31 -1.38 -12.81
N ILE A 53 1.47 -0.05 -12.87
CA ILE A 53 0.83 0.85 -11.91
C ILE A 53 -0.39 1.50 -12.56
N GLU A 54 -1.55 1.31 -11.94
CA GLU A 54 -2.79 1.93 -12.35
C GLU A 54 -3.26 2.94 -11.30
N ARG A 55 -3.86 4.03 -11.75
CA ARG A 55 -4.47 5.01 -10.84
C ARG A 55 -5.70 4.36 -10.21
N ALA A 56 -5.83 4.46 -8.90
CA ALA A 56 -7.05 4.11 -8.19
C ALA A 56 -7.86 5.38 -7.88
N ASP A 57 -9.11 5.37 -8.28
CA ASP A 57 -10.12 6.39 -8.06
C ASP A 57 -11.48 5.74 -7.73
N ASN A 58 -12.53 6.54 -7.74
CA ASN A 58 -13.87 6.12 -7.33
C ASN A 58 -14.48 5.05 -8.27
N GLU A 59 -14.03 4.97 -9.52
CA GLU A 59 -14.57 4.06 -10.52
C GLU A 59 -13.86 2.69 -10.50
N ASN A 60 -12.63 2.63 -9.98
CA ASN A 60 -11.81 1.42 -9.95
C ASN A 60 -11.17 1.15 -8.57
N ILE A 61 -11.93 1.41 -7.51
CA ILE A 61 -11.50 1.22 -6.11
C ILE A 61 -11.35 -0.24 -5.70
N LEU A 62 -12.07 -1.17 -6.33
CA LEU A 62 -12.17 -2.57 -5.91
C LEU A 62 -10.81 -3.28 -5.76
N PRO A 63 -9.86 -3.17 -6.72
CA PRO A 63 -8.55 -3.81 -6.58
C PRO A 63 -7.76 -3.35 -5.34
N VAL A 64 -7.96 -2.11 -4.89
CA VAL A 64 -7.33 -1.60 -3.65
C VAL A 64 -8.01 -2.21 -2.44
N LEU A 65 -9.35 -2.28 -2.42
CA LEU A 65 -10.11 -2.83 -1.28
C LEU A 65 -9.91 -4.34 -1.14
N ASP A 66 -9.91 -5.07 -2.26
CA ASP A 66 -9.67 -6.51 -2.28
C ASP A 66 -8.27 -6.81 -1.72
N TYR A 67 -7.25 -6.10 -2.20
CA TYR A 67 -5.89 -6.27 -1.67
C TYR A 67 -5.76 -5.85 -0.20
N ASP A 68 -6.36 -4.71 0.20
CA ASP A 68 -6.31 -4.24 1.58
C ASP A 68 -6.95 -5.25 2.55
N GLY A 69 -8.08 -5.86 2.14
CA GLY A 69 -8.77 -6.88 2.91
C GLY A 69 -7.97 -8.16 3.10
N GLU A 70 -7.10 -8.51 2.15
CA GLU A 70 -6.20 -9.68 2.26
C GLU A 70 -4.97 -9.41 3.15
N VAL A 71 -4.46 -8.17 3.17
CA VAL A 71 -3.24 -7.83 3.93
C VAL A 71 -3.51 -7.26 5.32
N SER A 72 -4.70 -6.73 5.57
CA SER A 72 -5.07 -6.15 6.86
C SER A 72 -5.77 -7.17 7.75
N ILE A 73 -5.36 -7.23 9.03
CA ILE A 73 -6.08 -8.00 10.05
C ILE A 73 -7.37 -7.32 10.54
N TYR A 74 -7.57 -6.05 10.17
CA TYR A 74 -8.78 -5.27 10.48
C TYR A 74 -9.56 -5.00 9.21
N ASP A 75 -10.89 -5.05 9.28
CA ASP A 75 -11.73 -4.52 8.21
C ASP A 75 -11.60 -2.99 8.17
N ARG A 76 -10.88 -2.50 7.17
CA ARG A 76 -10.64 -1.07 6.92
C ARG A 76 -11.37 -0.57 5.69
N THR A 77 -12.34 -1.33 5.17
CA THR A 77 -13.04 -1.02 3.93
C THR A 77 -13.61 0.39 3.95
N GLU A 78 -14.30 0.77 5.03
CA GLU A 78 -14.86 2.13 5.19
C GLU A 78 -13.77 3.21 5.24
N HIS A 79 -12.67 2.96 5.94
CA HIS A 79 -11.57 3.92 6.09
C HIS A 79 -10.85 4.17 4.77
N VAL A 80 -10.47 3.10 4.06
CA VAL A 80 -9.79 3.18 2.75
C VAL A 80 -10.71 3.82 1.71
N THR A 81 -12.00 3.46 1.73
CA THR A 81 -13.03 4.08 0.87
C THR A 81 -13.16 5.58 1.15
N ALA A 82 -13.22 6.00 2.41
CA ALA A 82 -13.30 7.40 2.77
C ALA A 82 -12.07 8.20 2.31
N LEU A 83 -10.88 7.61 2.43
CA LEU A 83 -9.64 8.22 1.93
C LEU A 83 -9.68 8.42 0.41
N LEU A 84 -10.03 7.39 -0.36
CA LEU A 84 -10.08 7.49 -1.83
C LEU A 84 -11.15 8.48 -2.32
N HIS A 85 -12.28 8.58 -1.62
CA HIS A 85 -13.33 9.56 -1.93
C HIS A 85 -12.98 11.00 -1.51
N THR A 86 -11.93 11.20 -0.71
CA THR A 86 -11.57 12.54 -0.22
C THR A 86 -10.86 13.35 -1.31
N PRO A 87 -11.35 14.55 -1.65
CA PRO A 87 -10.70 15.40 -2.65
C PRO A 87 -9.23 15.66 -2.32
N GLY A 88 -8.35 15.48 -3.31
CA GLY A 88 -6.91 15.71 -3.15
C GLY A 88 -6.13 14.52 -2.59
N ILE A 89 -6.80 13.39 -2.30
CA ILE A 89 -6.16 12.09 -2.19
C ILE A 89 -6.09 11.45 -3.58
N SER A 90 -4.96 10.80 -3.86
CA SER A 90 -4.74 9.99 -5.05
C SER A 90 -4.37 8.57 -4.63
N GLY A 91 -5.02 7.59 -5.25
CA GLY A 91 -4.64 6.19 -5.13
C GLY A 91 -3.86 5.70 -6.34
N ASN A 92 -3.00 4.71 -6.13
CA ASN A 92 -2.47 3.84 -7.16
C ASN A 92 -2.54 2.39 -6.68
N VAL A 93 -2.74 1.46 -7.59
CA VAL A 93 -2.63 0.02 -7.37
C VAL A 93 -1.51 -0.55 -8.27
N ALA A 94 -0.71 -1.43 -7.71
CA ALA A 94 0.32 -2.17 -8.43
C ALA A 94 -0.24 -3.54 -8.81
N LEU A 95 -0.14 -3.89 -10.10
CA LEU A 95 -0.61 -5.16 -10.66
C LEU A 95 0.57 -5.98 -11.15
N ARG A 96 0.63 -7.24 -10.73
CA ARG A 96 1.53 -8.27 -11.25
C ARG A 96 0.69 -9.36 -11.90
N ASP A 97 0.91 -9.58 -13.20
CA ASP A 97 0.11 -10.52 -13.98
C ASP A 97 -1.41 -10.27 -13.88
N GLY A 98 -1.79 -8.98 -13.76
CA GLY A 98 -3.18 -8.53 -13.63
C GLY A 98 -3.79 -8.68 -12.22
N GLN A 99 -3.01 -9.14 -11.23
CA GLN A 99 -3.45 -9.26 -9.83
C GLN A 99 -2.84 -8.15 -8.96
N PRO A 100 -3.61 -7.56 -8.02
CA PRO A 100 -3.08 -6.61 -7.06
C PRO A 100 -1.93 -7.19 -6.23
N CYS A 101 -0.81 -6.48 -6.18
CA CYS A 101 0.37 -6.83 -5.40
C CYS A 101 0.87 -5.67 -4.52
N GLY A 102 0.12 -4.56 -4.50
CA GLY A 102 0.38 -3.40 -3.67
C GLY A 102 -0.54 -2.23 -4.02
N TYR A 103 -0.61 -1.23 -3.14
CA TYR A 103 -1.29 0.03 -3.40
C TYR A 103 -0.66 1.17 -2.59
N THR A 104 -0.90 2.40 -3.03
CA THR A 104 -0.55 3.61 -2.30
C THR A 104 -1.70 4.60 -2.31
N LEU A 105 -2.05 5.17 -1.16
CA LEU A 105 -2.87 6.37 -1.07
C LEU A 105 -2.00 7.53 -0.60
N ALA A 106 -2.07 8.66 -1.31
CA ALA A 106 -1.26 9.84 -1.03
C ALA A 106 -2.08 11.12 -1.11
N CYS A 107 -1.71 12.12 -0.30
CA CYS A 107 -2.20 13.49 -0.43
C CYS A 107 -1.00 14.43 -0.65
N LYS A 108 -0.91 15.02 -1.85
CA LYS A 108 0.27 15.82 -2.28
C LYS A 108 1.57 15.01 -2.12
N ASN A 109 2.44 15.40 -1.20
CA ASN A 109 3.75 14.79 -0.96
C ASN A 109 3.74 13.88 0.28
N ARG A 110 2.55 13.52 0.79
CA ARG A 110 2.40 12.67 1.97
C ARG A 110 1.75 11.35 1.57
N ILE A 111 2.43 10.25 1.87
CA ILE A 111 1.85 8.91 1.82
C ILE A 111 0.97 8.73 3.06
N LEU A 112 -0.27 8.30 2.85
CA LEU A 112 -1.26 8.04 3.90
C LEU A 112 -1.33 6.54 4.19
N LEU A 113 -1.39 5.72 3.14
CA LEU A 113 -1.35 4.26 3.21
C LEU A 113 -0.45 3.74 2.08
N CYS A 114 0.35 2.73 2.38
CA CYS A 114 1.19 2.04 1.40
C CYS A 114 1.38 0.60 1.85
N TYR A 115 0.98 -0.34 1.01
CA TYR A 115 1.22 -1.77 1.20
C TYR A 115 1.71 -2.36 -0.10
N ALA A 116 2.64 -3.30 0.00
CA ALA A 116 3.25 -3.97 -1.14
C ALA A 116 3.69 -5.37 -0.68
N ASP A 117 3.58 -6.35 -1.58
CA ASP A 117 3.95 -7.74 -1.28
C ASP A 117 5.44 -7.91 -0.95
N ASN A 118 6.29 -7.05 -1.54
CA ASN A 118 7.73 -7.13 -1.41
C ASN A 118 8.40 -5.80 -1.76
N GLU A 119 9.72 -5.73 -1.55
CA GLU A 119 10.52 -4.53 -1.77
C GLU A 119 10.57 -4.09 -3.25
N GLU A 120 10.46 -5.02 -4.19
CA GLU A 120 10.42 -4.68 -5.63
C GLU A 120 9.18 -3.87 -5.99
N VAL A 121 8.02 -4.22 -5.43
CA VAL A 121 6.76 -3.47 -5.64
C VAL A 121 6.76 -2.14 -4.87
N PHE A 122 7.50 -2.07 -3.75
CA PHE A 122 7.59 -0.86 -2.93
C PHE A 122 8.46 0.25 -3.55
N ARG A 123 9.50 -0.12 -4.30
CA ARG A 123 10.50 0.80 -4.89
C ARG A 123 9.96 1.55 -6.10
#